data_AF-A0A4Y9Q2N2-F1
#
_entry.id   AF-A0A4Y9Q2N2-F1
#
_cell.length_a   1.000
_cell.length_b   1.000
_cell.length_c   1.000
_cell.angle_alpha   90.00
_cell.angle_beta   90.00
_cell.angle_gamma   90.00
#
_symmetry.space_group_name_H-M   'P 1'
#
loop_
_entity.id
_entity.type
_entity.pdbx_description
1 polymer ?
#
loop_
_entity_poly.entity_id
_entity_poly.type
_entity_poly.pdbx_seq_one_letter_code
_entity_poly.pdbx_strand_id
1 'polypeptide(L)'
;MRRSLTVCRNGLSVAAAVVLLTACGGSGDDDNQSSASSATSSSASETTADAAASEFCTQAADALNDVEPAFSGQGSDPAALAPALQEAADKVRAIDPPSEISSDWTALADGIEQFAQAFAEVNVNDPASASALQQRTTEIIGSLSTSATNVQTYLATECGLETPSGSAAPTS
;
A
#
# COMPACT_ATOMS: atom_id res chain seq x y z
N MET A 1 39.49 -33.97 24.32
CA MET A 1 40.33 -33.24 25.29
C MET A 1 41.25 -32.27 24.54
N ARG A 2 41.02 -30.96 24.69
CA ARG A 2 42.01 -29.87 24.90
C ARG A 2 41.31 -28.55 24.61
N ARG A 3 41.12 -27.80 25.69
CA ARG A 3 40.59 -26.44 25.78
C ARG A 3 41.64 -25.47 25.24
N SER A 4 41.23 -24.51 24.41
CA SER A 4 41.90 -23.24 24.26
C SER A 4 40.86 -22.14 24.40
N LEU A 5 40.87 -21.51 25.57
CA LEU A 5 40.04 -20.38 25.97
C LEU A 5 40.65 -19.11 25.38
N THR A 6 39.99 -18.48 24.42
CA THR A 6 40.31 -17.10 24.02
C THR A 6 39.30 -16.18 24.67
N VAL A 7 39.68 -15.67 25.85
CA VAL A 7 39.00 -14.56 26.55
C VAL A 7 39.81 -13.29 26.28
N CYS A 8 39.20 -12.33 25.59
CA CYS A 8 39.46 -10.89 25.66
C CYS A 8 38.14 -10.22 25.22
N ARG A 9 37.17 -10.03 26.12
CA ARG A 9 37.00 -8.84 26.96
C ARG A 9 36.75 -7.56 26.14
N ASN A 10 35.53 -7.38 25.67
CA ASN A 10 34.84 -6.07 25.66
C ASN A 10 33.47 -6.26 26.33
N GLY A 11 33.20 -5.40 27.31
CA GLY A 11 32.20 -5.57 28.35
C GLY A 11 30.76 -5.24 27.96
N LEU A 12 29.88 -5.65 28.86
CA LEU A 12 28.44 -5.49 28.91
C LEU A 12 27.97 -4.03 28.78
N SER A 13 26.75 -3.83 28.26
CA SER A 13 25.64 -3.29 29.08
C SER A 13 24.29 -3.47 28.39
N VAL A 14 23.40 -4.16 29.09
CA VAL A 14 21.95 -4.17 28.90
C VAL A 14 21.41 -2.88 29.52
N ALA A 15 20.58 -2.14 28.78
CA ALA A 15 19.64 -1.18 29.36
C ALA A 15 18.40 -1.09 28.46
N ALA A 16 17.28 -1.61 28.96
CA ALA A 16 15.96 -1.28 28.46
C ALA A 16 15.63 0.16 28.89
N ALA A 17 15.19 0.99 27.95
CA ALA A 17 14.57 2.27 28.24
C ALA A 17 13.46 2.53 27.21
N VAL A 18 12.23 2.58 27.73
CA VAL A 18 11.02 3.05 27.05
C VAL A 18 11.21 4.53 26.73
N VAL A 19 11.13 4.92 25.45
CA VAL A 19 10.99 6.32 25.05
C VAL A 19 9.69 6.45 24.28
N LEU A 20 8.71 6.98 25.01
CA LEU A 20 7.48 7.57 24.53
C LEU A 20 7.79 8.97 23.97
N LEU A 21 7.09 9.36 22.91
CA LEU A 21 7.02 10.69 22.27
C LEU A 21 8.29 11.10 21.50
N THR A 22 8.19 11.49 20.23
CA THR A 22 7.68 12.82 19.86
C THR A 22 7.33 12.88 18.36
N ALA A 23 6.08 13.24 18.08
CA ALA A 23 5.76 14.01 16.90
C ALA A 23 6.44 15.39 17.03
N CYS A 24 7.26 15.79 16.05
CA CYS A 24 7.82 17.14 15.89
C CYS A 24 8.66 17.10 14.58
N GLY A 25 8.37 17.79 13.48
CA GLY A 25 7.59 19.01 13.34
C GLY A 25 8.41 20.23 13.80
N GLY A 26 8.96 20.98 12.84
CA GLY A 26 9.10 22.44 13.00
C GLY A 26 10.41 23.01 13.56
N SER A 27 10.87 24.04 12.86
CA SER A 27 12.06 24.87 13.03
C SER A 27 11.96 25.93 14.16
N GLY A 28 13.12 26.36 14.69
CA GLY A 28 13.47 27.80 14.84
C GLY A 28 13.22 28.56 16.16
N ASP A 29 14.34 28.95 16.80
CA ASP A 29 14.75 30.27 17.34
C ASP A 29 14.00 31.05 18.46
N ASP A 30 14.78 31.96 19.04
CA ASP A 30 14.68 32.75 20.27
C ASP A 30 13.52 33.77 20.44
N ASP A 31 13.30 34.15 21.71
CA ASP A 31 12.77 35.40 22.30
C ASP A 31 11.26 35.81 22.24
N ASN A 32 10.63 35.70 23.42
CA ASN A 32 9.95 36.74 24.22
C ASN A 32 8.93 37.75 23.59
N GLN A 33 7.63 37.62 23.95
CA GLN A 33 6.77 38.63 24.63
C GLN A 33 5.26 38.56 24.27
N SER A 34 4.46 38.94 25.27
CA SER A 34 3.01 38.98 25.48
C SER A 34 2.04 39.51 24.41
N SER A 35 0.81 38.96 24.52
CA SER A 35 -0.52 39.58 24.33
C SER A 35 -0.96 40.07 22.94
N ALA A 36 -1.97 39.42 22.37
CA ALA A 36 -3.32 39.98 22.19
C ALA A 36 -4.18 39.07 21.29
N SER A 37 -5.43 38.86 21.70
CA SER A 37 -6.50 38.24 20.93
C SER A 37 -6.76 38.96 19.61
N SER A 38 -6.97 38.23 18.52
CA SER A 38 -8.14 38.33 17.64
C SER A 38 -8.05 37.32 16.50
N ALA A 39 -9.22 36.84 16.12
CA ALA A 39 -9.48 35.63 15.37
C ALA A 39 -9.23 35.73 13.85
N THR A 40 -9.36 34.56 13.22
CA THR A 40 -9.74 34.28 11.82
C THR A 40 -8.64 34.55 10.78
N SER A 41 -8.24 33.62 9.90
CA SER A 41 -8.91 32.44 9.35
C SER A 41 -7.88 31.46 8.78
N SER A 42 -8.32 30.22 8.55
CA SER A 42 -7.65 29.11 7.81
C SER A 42 -7.03 28.03 8.68
N SER A 43 -7.81 27.49 9.61
CA SER A 43 -7.53 26.17 10.19
C SER A 43 -8.86 25.41 10.24
N ALA A 44 -9.33 25.01 9.07
CA ALA A 44 -10.50 24.14 8.93
C ALA A 44 -10.30 23.02 7.88
N SER A 45 -9.13 22.96 7.24
CA SER A 45 -8.85 21.94 6.22
C SER A 45 -8.02 20.77 6.75
N GLU A 46 -7.21 20.97 7.79
CA GLU A 46 -6.28 19.95 8.31
C GLU A 46 -7.03 18.79 9.00
N THR A 47 -8.08 19.08 9.78
CA THR A 47 -8.84 18.04 10.51
C THR A 47 -9.69 17.18 9.58
N THR A 48 -10.19 17.73 8.48
CA THR A 48 -10.97 16.97 7.49
C THR A 48 -10.06 16.16 6.57
N ALA A 49 -8.88 16.67 6.22
CA ALA A 49 -7.90 15.93 5.42
C ALA A 49 -7.38 14.68 6.17
N ASP A 50 -7.03 14.82 7.45
CA ASP A 50 -6.57 13.71 8.28
C ASP A 50 -7.67 12.66 8.52
N ALA A 51 -8.91 13.10 8.76
CA ALA A 51 -10.06 12.21 8.90
C ALA A 51 -10.44 11.50 7.59
N ALA A 52 -10.41 12.20 6.45
CA ALA A 52 -10.68 11.64 5.13
C ALA A 52 -9.57 10.66 4.70
N ALA A 53 -8.31 10.98 5.01
CA ALA A 53 -7.19 10.06 4.83
C ALA A 53 -7.38 8.81 5.68
N SER A 54 -7.76 8.93 6.96
CA SER A 54 -7.99 7.78 7.84
C SER A 54 -9.15 6.87 7.37
N GLU A 55 -10.25 7.45 6.88
CA GLU A 55 -11.36 6.70 6.29
C GLU A 55 -10.94 6.02 4.98
N PHE A 56 -10.28 6.74 4.08
CA PHE A 56 -9.69 6.18 2.86
C PHE A 56 -8.76 5.02 3.17
N CYS A 57 -7.83 5.17 4.13
CA CYS A 57 -6.88 4.15 4.51
C CYS A 57 -7.56 2.86 4.98
N THR A 58 -8.65 2.98 5.75
CA THR A 58 -9.43 1.82 6.22
C THR A 58 -10.10 1.12 5.04
N GLN A 59 -10.79 1.88 4.18
CA GLN A 59 -11.48 1.32 3.02
C GLN A 59 -10.50 0.72 2.00
N ALA A 60 -9.36 1.35 1.78
CA ALA A 60 -8.32 0.87 0.88
C ALA A 60 -7.69 -0.43 1.39
N ALA A 61 -7.43 -0.56 2.70
CA ALA A 61 -6.95 -1.80 3.29
C ALA A 61 -7.95 -2.95 3.11
N ASP A 62 -9.23 -2.70 3.38
CA ASP A 62 -10.29 -3.70 3.20
C ASP A 62 -10.43 -4.12 1.74
N ALA A 63 -10.46 -3.16 0.81
CA ALA A 63 -10.54 -3.46 -0.62
C ALA A 63 -9.33 -4.26 -1.12
N LEU A 64 -8.11 -3.89 -0.72
CA LEU A 64 -6.89 -4.61 -1.13
C LEU A 64 -6.83 -6.02 -0.56
N ASN A 65 -7.28 -6.23 0.69
CA ASN A 65 -7.40 -7.56 1.30
C ASN A 65 -8.44 -8.44 0.59
N ASP A 66 -9.53 -7.84 0.10
CA ASP A 66 -10.56 -8.53 -0.70
C ASP A 66 -10.05 -8.91 -2.11
N VAL A 67 -9.11 -8.12 -2.65
CA VAL A 67 -8.51 -8.32 -3.97
C VAL A 67 -7.40 -9.38 -3.95
N GLU A 68 -6.63 -9.47 -2.86
CA GLU A 68 -5.48 -10.38 -2.72
C GLU A 68 -5.78 -11.86 -3.06
N PRO A 69 -6.92 -12.47 -2.67
CA PRO A 69 -7.27 -13.84 -3.01
C PRO A 69 -7.40 -14.09 -4.52
N ALA A 70 -7.84 -13.07 -5.28
CA ALA A 70 -7.99 -13.16 -6.73
C ALA A 70 -6.62 -13.17 -7.43
N PHE A 71 -5.64 -12.42 -6.93
CA PHE A 71 -4.31 -12.33 -7.54
C PHE A 71 -3.30 -13.36 -7.01
N SER A 72 -3.52 -13.87 -5.80
CA SER A 72 -2.65 -14.87 -5.17
C SER A 72 -2.91 -16.31 -5.63
N GLY A 73 -3.83 -16.51 -6.58
CA GLY A 73 -4.10 -17.82 -7.19
C GLY A 73 -4.71 -18.85 -6.23
N GLN A 74 -5.22 -18.41 -5.07
CA GLN A 74 -5.85 -19.29 -4.08
C GLN A 74 -7.28 -19.70 -4.46
N GLY A 75 -7.89 -19.04 -5.46
CA GLY A 75 -9.08 -19.54 -6.16
C GLY A 75 -8.71 -20.54 -7.25
N SER A 76 -9.04 -21.82 -7.06
CA SER A 76 -8.71 -22.90 -8.01
C SER A 76 -9.57 -22.89 -9.29
N ASP A 77 -10.47 -21.91 -9.44
CA ASP A 77 -11.48 -21.88 -10.50
C ASP A 77 -11.29 -20.67 -11.42
N PRO A 78 -10.69 -20.83 -12.61
CA PRO A 78 -10.47 -19.74 -13.54
C PRO A 78 -11.76 -19.11 -14.06
N ALA A 79 -12.88 -19.85 -14.01
CA ALA A 79 -14.19 -19.30 -14.36
C ALA A 79 -14.73 -18.33 -13.30
N ALA A 80 -14.26 -18.42 -12.04
CA ALA A 80 -14.63 -17.52 -10.96
C ALA A 80 -13.71 -16.29 -10.86
N LEU A 81 -12.55 -16.30 -11.54
CA LEU A 81 -11.57 -15.21 -11.49
C LEU A 81 -12.08 -13.92 -12.14
N ALA A 82 -12.66 -14.00 -13.33
CA ALA A 82 -13.19 -12.82 -14.02
C ALA A 82 -14.25 -12.06 -13.21
N PRO A 83 -15.32 -12.70 -12.68
CA PRO A 83 -16.30 -11.98 -11.86
C PRO A 83 -15.72 -11.49 -10.53
N ALA A 84 -14.77 -12.20 -9.92
CA ALA A 84 -14.11 -11.74 -8.69
C ALA A 84 -13.26 -10.49 -8.94
N LEU A 85 -12.52 -10.44 -10.05
CA LEU A 85 -11.75 -9.27 -10.46
C LEU A 85 -12.66 -8.09 -10.81
N GLN A 86 -13.81 -8.34 -11.45
CA GLN A 86 -14.80 -7.31 -11.72
C GLN A 86 -15.34 -6.68 -10.42
N GLU A 87 -15.72 -7.52 -9.45
CA GLU A 87 -16.19 -7.06 -8.13
C GLU A 87 -15.10 -6.27 -7.39
N ALA A 88 -13.86 -6.75 -7.45
CA ALA A 88 -12.69 -6.05 -6.91
C ALA A 88 -12.49 -4.66 -7.54
N ALA A 89 -12.59 -4.54 -8.87
CA ALA A 89 -12.49 -3.25 -9.57
C ALA A 89 -13.60 -2.29 -9.14
N ASP A 90 -14.83 -2.79 -8.99
CA ASP A 90 -15.98 -2.00 -8.54
C ASP A 90 -15.79 -1.50 -7.09
N LYS A 91 -15.28 -2.35 -6.19
CA LYS A 91 -14.95 -1.97 -4.80
C LYS A 91 -13.87 -0.89 -4.75
N VAL A 92 -12.80 -1.05 -5.53
CA VAL A 92 -11.72 -0.05 -5.61
C VAL A 92 -12.26 1.27 -6.16
N ARG A 93 -13.10 1.26 -7.21
CA ARG A 93 -13.73 2.49 -7.75
C ARG A 93 -14.71 3.17 -6.80
N ALA A 94 -15.34 2.43 -5.90
CA ALA A 94 -16.31 2.98 -4.97
C ALA A 94 -15.66 3.83 -3.86
N ILE A 95 -14.35 3.67 -3.66
CA ILE A 95 -13.56 4.43 -2.68
C ILE A 95 -13.20 5.78 -3.30
N ASP A 96 -13.42 6.87 -2.57
CA ASP A 96 -12.99 8.21 -2.97
C ASP A 96 -11.53 8.43 -2.55
N PRO A 97 -10.57 8.43 -3.48
CA PRO A 97 -9.17 8.62 -3.15
C PRO A 97 -8.82 10.09 -2.92
N PRO A 98 -7.84 10.39 -2.05
CA PRO A 98 -7.28 11.72 -1.95
C PRO A 98 -6.72 12.19 -3.29
N SER A 99 -6.81 13.50 -3.56
CA SER A 99 -6.51 14.07 -4.88
C SER A 99 -5.11 13.74 -5.38
N GLU A 100 -4.15 13.57 -4.46
CA GLU A 100 -2.74 13.24 -4.72
C GLU A 100 -2.55 11.90 -5.43
N ILE A 101 -3.38 10.90 -5.13
CA ILE A 101 -3.32 9.57 -5.74
C ILE A 101 -4.54 9.24 -6.60
N SER A 102 -5.49 10.16 -6.74
CA SER A 102 -6.75 9.91 -7.47
C SER A 102 -6.57 9.35 -8.88
N SER A 103 -5.59 9.86 -9.62
CA SER A 103 -5.24 9.34 -10.95
C SER A 103 -4.66 7.93 -10.89
N ASP A 104 -3.78 7.67 -9.93
CA ASP A 104 -3.12 6.36 -9.79
C ASP A 104 -4.08 5.30 -9.24
N TRP A 105 -5.00 5.69 -8.37
CA TRP A 105 -6.08 4.86 -7.85
C TRP A 105 -7.07 4.47 -8.95
N THR A 106 -7.44 5.43 -9.81
CA THR A 106 -8.27 5.15 -10.99
C THR A 106 -7.56 4.19 -11.93
N ALA A 107 -6.26 4.41 -12.20
CA ALA A 107 -5.47 3.50 -13.02
C ALA A 107 -5.43 2.08 -12.44
N LEU A 108 -5.31 1.94 -11.11
CA LEU A 108 -5.37 0.64 -10.43
C LEU A 108 -6.71 -0.07 -10.70
N ALA A 109 -7.84 0.62 -10.52
CA ALA A 109 -9.16 0.06 -10.77
C ALA A 109 -9.35 -0.34 -12.24
N ASP A 110 -8.93 0.52 -13.18
CA ASP A 110 -8.95 0.24 -14.62
C ASP A 110 -8.07 -0.96 -14.97
N GLY A 111 -6.93 -1.12 -14.28
CA GLY A 111 -6.05 -2.27 -14.41
C GLY A 111 -6.71 -3.58 -14.02
N ILE A 112 -7.39 -3.60 -12.87
CA ILE A 112 -8.14 -4.77 -12.37
C ILE A 112 -9.28 -5.13 -13.33
N GLU A 113 -10.00 -4.13 -13.87
CA GLU A 113 -11.04 -4.37 -14.86
C GLU A 113 -10.47 -4.97 -16.16
N GLN A 114 -9.34 -4.46 -16.64
CA GLN A 114 -8.67 -5.02 -17.82
C GLN A 114 -8.23 -6.47 -17.59
N PHE A 115 -7.83 -6.82 -16.36
CA PHE A 115 -7.60 -8.22 -16.00
C PHE A 115 -8.88 -9.04 -16.06
N ALA A 116 -9.98 -8.57 -15.46
CA ALA A 116 -11.27 -9.26 -15.50
C ALA A 116 -11.71 -9.55 -16.94
N GLN A 117 -11.58 -8.56 -17.83
CA GLN A 117 -11.87 -8.70 -19.25
C GLN A 117 -10.95 -9.72 -19.93
N ALA A 118 -9.63 -9.61 -19.71
CA ALA A 118 -8.67 -10.53 -20.30
C ALA A 118 -8.95 -11.99 -19.89
N PHE A 119 -9.34 -12.24 -18.64
CA PHE A 119 -9.73 -13.57 -18.16
C PHE A 119 -11.09 -14.03 -18.73
N ALA A 120 -12.05 -13.13 -18.91
CA ALA A 120 -13.34 -13.45 -19.53
C ALA A 120 -13.20 -13.83 -21.02
N GLU A 121 -12.18 -13.32 -21.69
CA GLU A 121 -11.86 -13.63 -23.10
C GLU A 121 -11.12 -14.96 -23.29
N VAL A 122 -10.62 -15.58 -22.20
CA VAL A 122 -9.86 -16.85 -22.30
C VAL A 122 -10.77 -18.02 -22.67
N ASN A 123 -10.43 -18.69 -23.77
CA ASN A 123 -10.99 -19.99 -24.11
C ASN A 123 -10.08 -21.12 -23.62
N VAL A 124 -10.53 -21.87 -22.62
CA VAL A 124 -9.79 -23.00 -22.03
C VAL A 124 -9.56 -24.18 -22.98
N ASN A 125 -10.29 -24.24 -24.10
CA ASN A 125 -10.12 -25.27 -25.12
C ASN A 125 -9.13 -24.86 -26.22
N ASP A 126 -8.61 -23.63 -26.18
CA ASP A 126 -7.72 -23.09 -27.18
C ASP A 126 -6.33 -22.75 -26.58
N PRO A 127 -5.25 -23.42 -27.01
CA PRO A 127 -3.93 -23.19 -26.45
C PRO A 127 -3.33 -21.82 -26.81
N ALA A 128 -3.82 -21.15 -27.86
CA ALA A 128 -3.38 -19.80 -28.21
C ALA A 128 -3.89 -18.74 -27.21
N SER A 129 -5.06 -18.99 -26.60
CA SER A 129 -5.68 -18.11 -25.61
C SER A 129 -4.83 -17.93 -24.35
N ALA A 130 -4.09 -18.95 -23.92
CA ALA A 130 -3.19 -18.85 -22.77
C ALA A 130 -2.00 -17.91 -23.05
N SER A 131 -1.44 -17.97 -24.26
CA SER A 131 -0.34 -17.08 -24.67
C SER A 131 -0.81 -15.63 -24.81
N ALA A 132 -2.01 -15.42 -25.35
CA ALA A 132 -2.63 -14.10 -25.44
C ALA A 132 -2.89 -13.50 -24.05
N LEU A 133 -3.44 -14.29 -23.11
CA LEU A 133 -3.64 -13.86 -21.72
C LEU A 133 -2.32 -13.43 -21.06
N GLN A 134 -1.25 -14.21 -21.23
CA GLN A 134 0.05 -13.90 -20.64
C GLN A 134 0.63 -12.59 -21.20
N GLN A 135 0.50 -12.34 -22.51
CA GLN A 135 0.94 -11.10 -23.15
C GLN A 135 0.14 -9.90 -22.63
N ARG A 136 -1.19 -10.00 -22.62
CA ARG A 136 -2.08 -8.94 -22.14
C ARG A 136 -1.83 -8.63 -20.66
N THR A 137 -1.65 -9.65 -19.84
CA THR A 137 -1.27 -9.52 -18.43
C THR A 137 0.04 -8.74 -18.29
N THR A 138 1.06 -9.06 -19.07
CA THR A 138 2.36 -8.38 -19.00
C THR A 138 2.25 -6.91 -19.39
N GLU A 139 1.48 -6.58 -20.41
CA GLU A 139 1.21 -5.19 -20.82
C GLU A 139 0.46 -4.41 -19.73
N ILE A 140 -0.59 -5.01 -19.16
CA ILE A 140 -1.37 -4.40 -18.07
C ILE A 140 -0.47 -4.11 -16.86
N ILE A 141 0.30 -5.10 -16.39
CA ILE A 141 1.25 -4.92 -15.27
C ILE A 141 2.27 -3.82 -15.57
N GLY A 142 2.84 -3.82 -16.79
CA GLY A 142 3.82 -2.83 -17.21
C GLY A 142 3.24 -1.41 -17.19
N SER A 143 1.98 -1.24 -17.61
CA SER A 143 1.30 0.06 -17.60
C SER A 143 0.95 0.54 -16.20
N LEU A 144 0.71 -0.38 -15.27
CA LEU A 144 0.29 -0.09 -13.89
C LEU A 144 1.45 0.13 -12.92
N SER A 145 2.68 -0.27 -13.26
CA SER A 145 3.75 -0.35 -12.26
C SER A 145 4.01 0.98 -11.55
N THR A 146 3.97 2.11 -12.29
CA THR A 146 4.14 3.44 -11.71
C THR A 146 2.98 3.79 -10.78
N SER A 147 1.74 3.65 -11.23
CA SER A 147 0.56 3.96 -10.42
C SER A 147 0.45 3.07 -9.18
N ALA A 148 0.74 1.77 -9.33
CA ALA A 148 0.80 0.83 -8.23
C ALA A 148 1.90 1.20 -7.22
N THR A 149 3.05 1.70 -7.67
CA THR A 149 4.13 2.17 -6.79
C THR A 149 3.73 3.43 -6.03
N ASN A 150 3.07 4.37 -6.70
CA ASN A 150 2.60 5.62 -6.09
C ASN A 150 1.53 5.34 -5.03
N VAL A 151 0.53 4.51 -5.34
CA VAL A 151 -0.50 4.07 -4.38
C VAL A 151 0.14 3.37 -3.19
N GLN A 152 1.05 2.42 -3.41
CA GLN A 152 1.74 1.74 -2.30
C GLN A 152 2.54 2.69 -1.43
N THR A 153 3.25 3.66 -2.03
CA THR A 153 4.04 4.65 -1.30
C THR A 153 3.14 5.53 -0.44
N TYR A 154 1.99 5.94 -0.99
CA TYR A 154 1.00 6.73 -0.25
C TYR A 154 0.42 5.92 0.92
N LEU A 155 -0.04 4.69 0.68
CA LEU A 155 -0.58 3.83 1.74
C LEU A 155 0.46 3.53 2.83
N ALA A 156 1.75 3.36 2.47
CA ALA A 156 2.80 3.15 3.46
C ALA A 156 3.09 4.42 4.28
N THR A 157 3.09 5.59 3.64
CA THR A 157 3.49 6.86 4.27
C THR A 157 2.35 7.47 5.08
N GLU A 158 1.16 7.55 4.50
CA GLU A 158 0.00 8.22 5.08
C GLU A 158 -0.88 7.26 5.89
N CYS A 159 -1.01 6.01 5.45
CA CYS A 159 -1.85 5.03 6.15
C CYS A 159 -1.07 4.12 7.12
N GLY A 160 0.26 4.12 7.08
CA GLY A 160 1.09 3.18 7.83
C GLY A 160 0.87 1.71 7.42
N LEU A 161 0.30 1.47 6.24
CA LEU A 161 0.06 0.14 5.70
C LEU A 161 1.34 -0.35 5.03
N GLU A 162 2.17 -1.06 5.79
CA GLU A 162 3.26 -1.84 5.20
C GLU A 162 2.64 -2.95 4.35
N THR A 163 2.61 -2.77 3.02
CA THR A 163 2.36 -3.90 2.12
C THR A 163 3.38 -5.00 2.41
N PRO A 164 3.03 -6.29 2.26
CA PRO A 164 3.97 -7.41 2.38
C PRO A 164 4.92 -7.45 1.17
N SER A 165 5.59 -6.33 0.87
CA SER A 165 6.74 -6.26 -0.02
C SER A 165 8.07 -6.28 0.76
N GLY A 166 7.99 -6.55 2.07
CA GLY A 166 9.07 -7.18 2.82
C GLY A 166 9.28 -8.61 2.33
N SER A 167 9.81 -8.75 1.12
CA SER A 167 10.47 -9.99 0.69
C SER A 167 11.34 -10.45 1.85
N ALA A 168 11.02 -11.63 2.36
CA ALA A 168 12.01 -12.47 3.02
C ALA A 168 13.21 -12.53 2.09
N ALA A 169 14.24 -11.71 2.33
CA ALA A 169 15.54 -11.92 1.74
C ALA A 169 15.93 -13.36 2.15
N PRO A 170 16.26 -14.26 1.20
CA PRO A 170 16.81 -15.55 1.58
C PRO A 170 18.13 -15.26 2.27
N THR A 171 18.21 -15.48 3.57
CA THR A 171 19.49 -15.56 4.25
C THR A 171 20.21 -16.76 3.67
N SER A 172 21.12 -16.52 2.72
CA SER A 172 22.13 -17.50 2.31
C SER A 172 23.26 -17.53 3.32
#